data_AF-A0A1Y3LHZ6-F1
#
_entry.id   AF-A0A1Y3LHZ6-F1
#
_cell.length_a   1.000
_cell.length_b   1.000
_cell.length_c   1.000
_cell.angle_alpha   90.00
_cell.angle_beta   90.00
_cell.angle_gamma   90.00
#
_symmetry.space_group_name_H-M   'P 1'
#
loop_
_entity.id
_entity.type
_entity.pdbx_description
1 polymer ?
#
loop_
_entity_poly.entity_id
_entity_poly.type
_entity_poly.pdbx_seq_one_letter_code
_entity_poly.pdbx_strand_id
1 'polypeptide(L)'
;MTLLDDWIACREGRVVLDSSHFLGLFKEHGSDAELAQIFAGFAQADALQARAQQVLAAGSLDSSLYLLPQRGCDEGRLKAAALAWWNEQARTACQNLRHCL
;
A
#
# COMPACT_ATOMS: atom_id res chain seq x y z
N MET A 1 -5.02 -21.10 -5.23
CA MET A 1 -4.05 -20.01 -5.48
C MET A 1 -4.75 -18.73 -5.10
N THR A 2 -4.24 -18.07 -4.07
CA THR A 2 -4.73 -16.79 -3.57
C THR A 2 -3.88 -15.64 -4.13
N LEU A 3 -4.36 -14.40 -4.06
CA LEU A 3 -3.54 -13.23 -4.42
C LEU A 3 -2.26 -13.14 -3.58
N LEU A 4 -2.28 -13.62 -2.33
CA LEU A 4 -1.09 -13.70 -1.48
C LEU A 4 -0.08 -14.74 -2.01
N ASP A 5 -0.53 -15.90 -2.47
CA ASP A 5 0.35 -16.91 -3.08
C ASP A 5 1.02 -16.37 -4.36
N ASP A 6 0.23 -15.68 -5.19
CA ASP A 6 0.70 -15.07 -6.42
C ASP A 6 1.69 -13.92 -6.15
N TRP A 7 1.46 -13.15 -5.08
CA TRP A 7 2.40 -12.13 -4.61
C TRP A 7 3.73 -12.73 -4.14
N ILE A 8 3.69 -13.81 -3.35
CA ILE A 8 4.89 -14.50 -2.90
C ILE A 8 5.65 -15.08 -4.11
N ALA A 9 4.94 -15.70 -5.06
CA ALA A 9 5.53 -16.19 -6.30
C ALA A 9 6.14 -15.06 -7.13
N CYS A 10 5.51 -13.87 -7.16
CA CYS A 10 6.03 -12.70 -7.87
C CYS A 10 7.33 -12.20 -7.24
N ARG A 11 7.39 -12.11 -5.90
CA ARG A 11 8.60 -11.74 -5.16
C ARG A 11 9.76 -12.71 -5.37
N GLU A 12 9.45 -13.99 -5.57
CA GLU A 12 10.43 -15.02 -5.89
C GLU A 12 10.81 -15.05 -7.38
N GLY A 13 10.26 -14.14 -8.19
CA GLY A 13 10.54 -14.05 -9.63
C GLY A 13 9.87 -15.16 -10.46
N ARG A 14 8.90 -15.89 -9.89
CA ARG A 14 8.20 -16.99 -10.56
C ARG A 14 7.04 -16.55 -11.44
N VAL A 15 6.46 -15.37 -11.17
CA VAL A 15 5.36 -14.77 -11.94
C VAL A 15 5.51 -13.25 -12.05
N VAL A 16 4.78 -12.63 -12.98
CA VAL A 16 4.70 -11.17 -13.14
C VAL A 16 3.29 -10.72 -12.77
N LEU A 17 3.18 -9.81 -11.81
CA LEU A 17 1.91 -9.17 -11.45
C LEU A 17 1.81 -7.79 -12.09
N ASP A 18 0.61 -7.43 -12.56
CA ASP A 18 0.32 -6.06 -12.94
C ASP A 18 0.03 -5.19 -11.69
N SER A 19 0.11 -3.86 -11.85
CA SER A 19 -0.09 -2.91 -10.76
C SER A 19 -1.48 -2.93 -10.13
N SER A 20 -2.50 -3.45 -10.83
CA SER A 20 -3.87 -3.53 -10.31
C SER A 20 -4.06 -4.64 -9.28
N HIS A 21 -3.23 -5.70 -9.34
CA HIS A 21 -3.22 -6.78 -8.34
C HIS A 21 -2.80 -6.30 -6.95
N PHE A 22 -2.02 -5.21 -6.88
CA PHE A 22 -1.46 -4.74 -5.62
C PHE A 22 -2.52 -4.22 -4.66
N LEU A 23 -3.56 -3.54 -5.16
CA LEU A 23 -4.64 -3.05 -4.30
C LEU A 23 -5.62 -4.17 -3.92
N GLY A 24 -5.84 -5.12 -4.84
CA GLY A 24 -6.60 -6.34 -4.56
C GLY A 24 -5.99 -7.15 -3.42
N LEU A 25 -4.65 -7.21 -3.35
CA LEU A 25 -3.91 -7.87 -2.28
C LEU A 25 -4.30 -7.36 -0.90
N PHE A 26 -4.31 -6.04 -0.67
CA PHE A 26 -4.70 -5.46 0.64
C PHE A 26 -6.19 -5.50 0.92
N LYS A 27 -7.02 -5.64 -0.12
CA LYS A 27 -8.46 -5.82 0.02
C LYS A 27 -8.81 -7.22 0.50
N GLU A 28 -8.11 -8.24 0.00
CA GLU A 28 -8.32 -9.64 0.38
C GLU A 28 -7.50 -10.05 1.62
N HIS A 29 -6.33 -9.44 1.83
CA HIS A 29 -5.35 -9.84 2.84
C HIS A 29 -4.86 -8.63 3.65
N GLY A 30 -5.67 -8.23 4.64
CA GLY A 30 -5.46 -7.03 5.44
C GLY A 30 -5.09 -7.27 6.91
N SER A 31 -4.98 -8.53 7.35
CA SER A 31 -4.62 -8.83 8.76
C SER A 31 -3.14 -8.60 9.04
N ASP A 32 -2.77 -8.40 10.30
CA ASP A 32 -1.38 -8.16 10.70
C ASP A 32 -0.42 -9.26 10.23
N ALA A 33 -0.85 -10.52 10.31
CA ALA A 33 -0.05 -11.67 9.89
C ALA A 33 0.15 -11.70 8.37
N GLU A 34 -0.88 -11.32 7.61
CA GLU A 34 -0.81 -11.25 6.15
C GLU A 34 0.03 -10.07 5.69
N LEU A 35 -0.11 -8.90 6.32
CA LEU A 35 0.72 -7.73 6.02
C LEU A 35 2.20 -8.01 6.29
N ALA A 36 2.52 -8.69 7.38
CA ALA A 36 3.89 -9.13 7.66
C ALA A 36 4.43 -10.03 6.53
N GLN A 37 3.60 -10.95 6.01
CA GLN A 37 3.99 -11.79 4.87
C GLN A 37 4.13 -11.00 3.58
N ILE A 38 3.24 -10.06 3.30
CA ILE A 38 3.28 -9.19 2.11
C ILE A 38 4.60 -8.42 2.07
N PHE A 39 4.98 -7.79 3.18
CA PHE A 39 6.19 -6.97 3.29
C PHE A 39 7.46 -7.74 3.66
N ALA A 40 7.39 -9.06 3.85
CA ALA A 40 8.58 -9.86 4.13
C ALA A 40 9.66 -9.67 3.04
N GLY A 41 10.93 -9.65 3.44
CA GLY A 41 12.05 -9.51 2.50
C GLY A 41 12.35 -8.08 2.02
N PHE A 42 11.50 -7.09 2.32
CA PHE A 42 11.87 -5.68 2.16
C PHE A 42 12.74 -5.23 3.34
N ALA A 43 13.77 -4.41 3.07
CA ALA A 43 14.67 -3.90 4.11
C ALA A 43 13.98 -3.07 5.21
N GLN A 44 12.76 -2.57 4.94
CA GLN A 44 11.96 -1.76 5.86
C GLN A 44 10.59 -2.40 6.14
N ALA A 45 10.52 -3.74 6.18
CA ALA A 45 9.28 -4.50 6.31
C ALA A 45 8.37 -3.99 7.45
N ASP A 46 8.93 -3.79 8.65
CA ASP A 46 8.17 -3.35 9.83
C ASP A 46 7.55 -1.95 9.65
N ALA A 47 8.33 -1.01 9.07
CA ALA A 47 7.85 0.34 8.79
C ALA A 47 6.75 0.35 7.72
N LEU A 48 6.89 -0.49 6.69
CA LEU A 48 5.87 -0.65 5.64
C LEU A 48 4.59 -1.26 6.19
N GLN A 49 4.70 -2.29 7.04
CA GLN A 49 3.57 -2.91 7.72
C GLN A 49 2.83 -1.89 8.59
N ALA A 50 3.54 -1.20 9.48
CA ALA A 50 2.94 -0.21 10.36
C ALA A 50 2.22 0.90 9.57
N ARG A 51 2.80 1.31 8.45
CA ARG A 51 2.18 2.32 7.58
C ARG A 51 0.95 1.79 6.86
N ALA A 52 0.99 0.56 6.35
CA ALA A 52 -0.16 -0.07 5.70
C ALA A 52 -1.33 -0.22 6.67
N GLN A 53 -1.07 -0.65 7.91
CA GLN A 53 -2.08 -0.73 8.97
C GLN A 53 -2.75 0.63 9.23
N GLN A 54 -1.97 1.70 9.35
CA GLN A 54 -2.51 3.05 9.54
C GLN A 54 -3.41 3.49 8.38
N VAL A 55 -3.02 3.17 7.15
CA VAL A 55 -3.78 3.51 5.94
C VAL A 55 -5.08 2.72 5.88
N LEU A 56 -5.02 1.40 6.07
CA LEU A 56 -6.20 0.53 6.06
C LEU A 56 -7.18 0.89 7.19
N ALA A 57 -6.67 1.25 8.37
CA ALA A 57 -7.50 1.70 9.49
C ALA A 57 -8.14 3.09 9.28
N ALA A 58 -7.60 3.92 8.38
CA ALA A 58 -8.15 5.25 8.08
C ALA A 58 -9.28 5.22 7.04
N GLY A 59 -9.51 4.07 6.40
CA GLY A 59 -10.49 3.93 5.33
C GLY A 59 -11.24 2.60 5.34
N SER A 60 -11.94 2.32 4.25
CA SER A 60 -12.60 1.05 3.95
C SER A 60 -12.37 0.69 2.49
N LEU A 61 -12.09 -0.60 2.25
CA LEU A 61 -11.93 -1.21 0.93
C LEU A 61 -13.12 -2.12 0.56
N ASP A 62 -14.17 -2.22 1.39
CA ASP A 62 -15.24 -3.23 1.27
C ASP A 62 -15.88 -3.25 -0.13
N SER A 63 -16.56 -2.16 -0.49
CA SER A 63 -17.34 -2.06 -1.74
C SER A 63 -16.64 -1.28 -2.84
N SER A 64 -15.37 -0.90 -2.64
CA SER A 64 -14.65 -0.01 -3.57
C SER A 64 -13.35 -0.63 -4.08
N LEU A 65 -12.97 -0.23 -5.29
CA LEU A 65 -11.66 -0.50 -5.89
C LEU A 65 -10.60 0.50 -5.43
N TYR A 66 -10.92 1.37 -4.48
CA TYR A 66 -10.04 2.40 -3.93
C TYR A 66 -10.36 2.54 -2.44
N LEU A 67 -9.37 2.94 -1.65
CA LEU A 67 -9.56 3.20 -0.23
C LEU A 67 -10.48 4.42 -0.06
N LEU A 68 -11.69 4.19 0.45
CA LEU A 68 -12.60 5.26 0.81
C LEU A 68 -12.38 5.69 2.25
N PRO A 69 -12.48 6.97 2.60
CA PRO A 69 -12.42 7.40 3.99
C PRO A 69 -13.57 6.79 4.81
N GLN A 70 -13.32 6.52 6.09
CA GLN A 70 -14.36 6.02 6.99
C GLN A 70 -15.49 7.04 7.16
N ARG A 71 -16.72 6.55 7.35
CA ARG A 71 -17.88 7.42 7.63
C ARG A 71 -17.64 8.22 8.91
N GLY A 72 -17.78 9.54 8.83
CA GLY A 72 -17.48 10.45 9.96
C GLY A 72 -16.03 10.93 10.01
N CYS A 73 -15.20 10.60 9.00
CA CYS A 73 -13.88 11.17 8.83
C CYS A 73 -13.95 12.70 8.68
N ASP A 74 -13.06 13.40 9.39
CA ASP A 74 -12.85 14.83 9.21
C ASP A 74 -12.21 15.08 7.83
N GLU A 75 -13.01 15.58 6.89
CA GLU A 75 -12.57 15.92 5.54
C GLU A 75 -11.32 16.82 5.52
N GLY A 76 -11.20 17.73 6.48
CA GLY A 76 -10.06 18.63 6.60
C GLY A 76 -8.78 17.88 6.94
N ARG A 77 -8.85 16.94 7.89
CA ARG A 77 -7.71 16.09 8.25
C ARG A 77 -7.34 15.13 7.12
N LEU A 78 -8.33 14.57 6.41
CA LEU A 78 -8.09 13.71 5.25
C LEU A 78 -7.40 14.47 4.12
N LYS A 79 -7.90 15.66 3.76
CA LYS A 79 -7.29 16.53 2.74
C LYS A 79 -5.86 16.89 3.12
N ALA A 80 -5.60 17.24 4.39
CA ALA A 80 -4.25 17.55 4.86
C ALA A 80 -3.31 16.35 4.75
N ALA A 81 -3.77 15.15 5.15
CA ALA A 81 -2.97 13.92 5.06
C ALA A 81 -2.67 13.52 3.61
N ALA A 82 -3.66 13.63 2.71
CA ALA A 82 -3.48 13.37 1.28
C ALA A 82 -2.49 14.35 0.65
N LEU A 83 -2.57 15.64 1.01
CA LEU A 83 -1.65 16.67 0.53
C LEU A 83 -0.21 16.42 1.01
N ALA A 84 -0.04 16.03 2.28
CA ALA A 84 1.26 15.68 2.83
C ALA A 84 1.89 14.47 2.10
N TRP A 85 1.08 13.44 1.82
CA TRP A 85 1.51 12.28 1.05
C TRP A 85 1.89 12.65 -0.39
N TRP A 86 1.09 13.48 -1.05
CA TRP A 86 1.39 13.97 -2.40
C TRP A 86 2.71 14.74 -2.47
N ASN A 87 2.95 15.62 -1.49
CA ASN A 87 4.19 16.40 -1.42
C ASN A 87 5.41 15.50 -1.17
N GLU A 88 5.27 14.47 -0.35
CA GLU A 88 6.35 13.51 -0.10
C GLU A 88 6.66 12.68 -1.35
N GLN A 89 5.64 12.26 -2.10
CA GLN A 89 5.80 11.58 -3.39
C GLN A 89 6.46 12.48 -4.44
N ALA A 90 6.10 13.76 -4.50
CA ALA A 90 6.75 14.72 -5.38
C ALA A 90 8.22 14.94 -5.01
N ARG A 91 8.52 14.97 -3.70
CA ARG A 91 9.88 15.12 -3.17
C ARG A 91 10.75 13.92 -3.55
N THR A 92 10.24 12.70 -3.40
CA THR A 92 10.98 11.47 -3.73
C THR A 92 11.07 11.23 -5.24
N ALA A 93 10.03 11.53 -6.01
CA ALA A 93 10.07 11.47 -7.48
C ALA A 93 11.14 12.41 -8.07
N CYS A 94 11.26 13.63 -7.55
CA CYS A 94 12.32 14.57 -7.95
C CYS A 94 13.73 14.15 -7.49
N GLN A 95 13.85 13.38 -6.40
CA GLN A 95 15.13 12.80 -5.97
C GLN A 95 15.58 11.64 -6.87
N ASN A 96 14.63 10.86 -7.38
CA ASN A 96 14.92 9.72 -8.27
C ASN A 96 15.27 10.15 -9.71
N LEU A 97 14.87 11.34 -10.16
CA LEU A 97 15.27 11.89 -11.47
C LEU A 97 16.76 12.29 -11.56
N ARG A 98 17.49 12.36 -10.43
CA ARG A 98 18.96 12.57 -10.43
C ARG A 98 19.79 11.28 -10.49
N HIS A 99 19.15 10.11 -10.46
CA HIS A 99 19.82 8.81 -10.63
C HIS A 99 19.46 8.12 -11.97
N CYS A 100 18.64 8.78 -12.80
CA CYS A 100 18.22 8.25 -14.11
C CYS A 100 18.49 9.21 -15.28
N LEU A 101 19.32 10.24 -15.09
CA LEU A 101 19.94 11.02 -16.18
C LEU A 101 21.47 10.89 -16.09
#